data_AF-A0A1M4W460-F1
#
_entry.id   AF-A0A1M4W460-F1
#
_cell.length_a   1.000
_cell.length_b   1.000
_cell.length_c   1.000
_cell.angle_alpha   90.00
_cell.angle_beta   90.00
_cell.angle_gamma   90.00
#
_symmetry.space_group_name_H-M   'P 1'
#
loop_
_entity.id
_entity.type
_entity.pdbx_description
1 polymer ?
#
loop_
_entity_poly.entity_id
_entity_poly.type
_entity_poly.pdbx_seq_one_letter_code
_entity_poly.pdbx_strand_id
1 'polypeptide(L)'
;MVMTALLCLTTCPDPDSAERIAATLVEERLAACVNLIPGLRSVYRWQGAIQREAEVLLLIKTHPDRYPALQTRLTALHPYELPELIAVESATGLPAYLHWVADNTRPVE
;
A
#
# COMPACT_ATOMS: atom_id res chain seq x y z
N MET A 1 6.77 20.27 13.58
CA MET A 1 6.56 18.82 13.40
C MET A 1 7.25 18.44 12.11
N VAL A 2 8.13 17.43 12.12
CA VAL A 2 8.78 16.97 10.87
C VAL A 2 7.69 16.34 10.01
N MET A 3 7.55 16.79 8.76
CA MET A 3 6.63 16.13 7.82
C MET A 3 7.15 14.72 7.53
N THR A 4 6.24 13.76 7.46
CA THR A 4 6.53 12.34 7.28
C THR A 4 5.50 11.71 6.34
N ALA A 5 5.84 10.57 5.78
CA ALA A 5 4.94 9.71 5.03
C ALA A 5 5.08 8.27 5.54
N LEU A 6 4.01 7.49 5.38
CA LEU A 6 4.07 6.05 5.54
C LEU A 6 4.35 5.41 4.19
N LEU A 7 5.31 4.50 4.18
CA LEU A 7 5.50 3.51 3.14
C LEU A 7 4.80 2.22 3.58
N CYS A 8 3.62 1.96 3.03
CA CYS A 8 2.87 0.73 3.30
C CYS A 8 3.24 -0.34 2.26
N LEU A 9 3.46 -1.56 2.71
CA LEU A 9 3.79 -2.72 1.91
C LEU A 9 2.64 -3.73 1.99
N THR A 10 2.24 -4.25 0.83
CA THR A 10 1.28 -5.35 0.68
C THR A 10 1.62 -6.16 -0.56
N THR A 11 1.17 -7.39 -0.66
CA THR A 11 1.34 -8.23 -1.86
C THR A 11 -0.02 -8.65 -2.41
N CYS A 12 -0.13 -8.68 -3.74
CA CYS A 12 -1.31 -9.16 -4.44
C CYS A 12 -1.01 -10.42 -5.27
N PRO A 13 -1.98 -11.34 -5.46
CA PRO A 13 -1.77 -12.61 -6.15
C PRO A 13 -1.46 -12.44 -7.65
N ASP A 14 -1.89 -11.34 -8.25
CA ASP A 14 -1.78 -11.12 -9.70
C ASP A 14 -1.69 -9.62 -10.05
N PRO A 15 -1.25 -9.29 -11.28
CA PRO A 15 -1.15 -7.91 -11.75
C PRO A 15 -2.48 -7.16 -11.81
N ASP A 16 -3.58 -7.84 -12.11
CA ASP A 16 -4.89 -7.20 -12.30
C ASP A 16 -5.47 -6.69 -10.97
N SER A 17 -5.36 -7.51 -9.91
CA SER A 17 -5.72 -7.13 -8.55
C SER A 17 -4.81 -6.04 -8.00
N ALA A 18 -3.50 -6.12 -8.27
CA ALA A 18 -2.54 -5.09 -7.89
C ALA A 18 -2.88 -3.73 -8.52
N GLU A 19 -3.15 -3.70 -9.83
CA GLU A 19 -3.49 -2.48 -10.57
C GLU A 19 -4.81 -1.89 -10.09
N ARG A 20 -5.84 -2.73 -9.94
CA ARG A 20 -7.15 -2.30 -9.42
C ARG A 20 -7.04 -1.67 -8.04
N ILE A 21 -6.30 -2.30 -7.12
CA ILE A 21 -6.11 -1.78 -5.76
C ILE A 21 -5.33 -0.46 -5.81
N ALA A 22 -4.22 -0.42 -6.57
CA ALA A 22 -3.39 0.77 -6.69
C ALA A 22 -4.19 1.98 -7.24
N ALA A 23 -4.90 1.78 -8.36
CA ALA A 23 -5.74 2.81 -8.96
C ALA A 23 -6.82 3.29 -7.98
N THR A 24 -7.58 2.37 -7.37
CA THR A 24 -8.64 2.72 -6.42
C THR A 24 -8.10 3.52 -5.23
N LEU A 25 -6.97 3.12 -4.64
CA LEU A 25 -6.39 3.82 -3.50
C LEU A 25 -5.95 5.26 -3.86
N VAL A 26 -5.48 5.48 -5.08
CA VAL A 26 -5.10 6.82 -5.57
C VAL A 26 -6.34 7.64 -5.93
N GLU A 27 -7.29 7.08 -6.65
CA GLU A 27 -8.56 7.71 -7.03
C GLU A 27 -9.35 8.18 -5.80
N GLU A 28 -9.43 7.34 -4.77
CA GLU A 28 -10.12 7.64 -3.50
C GLU A 28 -9.26 8.47 -2.53
N ARG A 29 -8.07 8.94 -2.96
CA ARG A 29 -7.14 9.75 -2.16
C ARG A 29 -6.78 9.11 -0.81
N LEU A 30 -6.59 7.80 -0.82
CA LEU A 30 -6.08 7.02 0.32
C LEU A 30 -4.56 6.84 0.23
N ALA A 31 -4.01 6.94 -0.97
CA ALA A 31 -2.58 6.97 -1.26
C ALA A 31 -2.27 8.06 -2.28
N ALA A 32 -1.10 8.68 -2.17
CA ALA A 32 -0.65 9.64 -3.18
C ALA A 32 -0.06 8.90 -4.39
N CYS A 33 0.58 7.76 -4.15
CA CYS A 33 1.28 6.97 -5.16
C CYS A 33 1.38 5.52 -4.70
N VAL A 34 1.33 4.59 -5.66
CA VAL A 34 1.63 3.17 -5.46
C VAL A 34 2.62 2.73 -6.54
N ASN A 35 3.72 2.07 -6.15
CA ASN A 35 4.56 1.36 -7.12
C ASN A 35 4.17 -0.12 -7.11
N LEU A 36 4.06 -0.73 -8.29
CA LEU A 36 3.84 -2.16 -8.45
C LEU A 36 5.17 -2.79 -8.89
N ILE A 37 5.63 -3.80 -8.14
CA ILE A 37 6.85 -4.55 -8.44
C ILE A 37 6.44 -5.99 -8.78
N PRO A 38 6.39 -6.35 -10.07
CA PRO A 38 6.01 -7.69 -10.48
C PRO A 38 7.13 -8.71 -10.25
N GLY A 39 6.78 -10.00 -10.26
CA GLY A 39 7.76 -11.09 -10.20
C GLY A 39 8.27 -11.41 -8.79
N LEU A 40 7.58 -10.95 -7.75
CA LEU A 40 7.89 -11.34 -6.37
C LEU A 40 7.58 -12.82 -6.17
N ARG A 41 8.41 -13.50 -5.36
CA ARG A 41 8.09 -14.83 -4.83
C ARG A 41 7.99 -14.77 -3.32
N SER A 42 6.79 -15.02 -2.80
CA SER A 42 6.53 -15.12 -1.37
C SER A 42 6.70 -16.56 -0.91
N VAL A 43 7.29 -16.75 0.26
CA VAL A 43 7.51 -18.06 0.89
C VAL A 43 7.07 -17.98 2.34
N TYR A 44 6.07 -18.77 2.70
CA TYR A 44 5.46 -18.74 4.03
C TYR A 44 4.95 -20.12 4.43
N ARG A 45 4.50 -20.28 5.68
CA ARG A 45 3.91 -21.53 6.16
C ARG A 45 2.39 -21.41 6.21
N TRP A 46 1.70 -22.36 5.61
CA TRP A 46 0.25 -22.47 5.68
C TRP A 46 -0.16 -23.92 5.89
N GLN A 47 -1.04 -24.16 6.86
CA GLN A 47 -1.51 -25.50 7.23
C GLN A 47 -0.39 -26.54 7.39
N GLY A 48 0.71 -26.13 8.03
CA GLY A 48 1.87 -26.99 8.30
C GLY A 48 2.87 -27.13 7.14
N ALA A 49 2.51 -26.76 5.90
CA ALA A 49 3.39 -26.86 4.74
C ALA A 49 4.04 -25.51 4.38
N ILE A 50 5.22 -25.57 3.75
CA ILE A 50 5.84 -24.37 3.16
C ILE A 50 5.21 -24.11 1.80
N GLN A 51 4.54 -22.99 1.68
CA GLN A 51 3.98 -22.47 0.44
C GLN A 51 4.99 -21.56 -0.25
N ARG A 52 4.82 -21.46 -1.56
CA ARG A 52 5.55 -20.56 -2.42
C ARG A 52 4.54 -19.99 -3.39
N GLU A 53 4.40 -18.68 -3.49
CA GLU A 53 3.44 -18.04 -4.39
C GLU A 53 4.09 -16.90 -5.18
N ALA A 54 3.66 -16.73 -6.43
CA ALA A 54 4.09 -15.61 -7.26
C ALA A 54 3.15 -14.44 -6.97
N GLU A 55 3.70 -13.26 -6.73
CA GLU A 55 2.94 -12.10 -6.29
C GLU A 55 3.47 -10.81 -6.93
N VAL A 56 2.71 -9.74 -6.73
CA VAL A 56 3.11 -8.37 -7.04
C VAL A 56 3.21 -7.60 -5.73
N LEU A 57 4.38 -7.01 -5.45
CA LEU A 57 4.57 -6.15 -4.29
C LEU A 57 4.05 -4.74 -4.60
N LEU A 58 3.20 -4.21 -3.72
CA LEU A 58 2.76 -2.81 -3.76
C LEU A 58 3.53 -2.02 -2.71
N LEU A 59 4.11 -0.89 -3.14
CA LEU A 59 4.73 0.11 -2.28
C LEU A 59 3.90 1.39 -2.31
N ILE A 60 3.06 1.53 -1.29
CA ILE A 60 2.02 2.56 -1.17
C ILE A 60 2.53 3.72 -0.32
N LYS A 61 2.50 4.96 -0.84
CA LYS A 61 2.91 6.16 -0.11
C LYS A 61 1.66 6.92 0.31
N THR A 62 1.50 7.11 1.60
CA THR A 62 0.36 7.85 2.16
C THR A 62 0.78 8.74 3.32
N HIS A 63 -0.08 9.68 3.69
CA HIS A 63 0.07 10.43 4.92
C HIS A 63 -0.39 9.58 6.13
N PRO A 64 0.26 9.68 7.31
CA PRO A 64 -0.12 8.88 8.49
C PRO A 64 -1.61 8.92 8.84
N ASP A 65 -2.24 10.10 8.78
CA ASP A 65 -3.67 10.28 9.10
C ASP A 65 -4.63 9.51 8.18
N ARG A 66 -4.15 9.02 7.03
CA ARG A 66 -4.93 8.29 6.05
C ARG A 66 -4.80 6.78 6.17
N TYR A 67 -3.86 6.30 6.98
CA TYR A 67 -3.63 4.88 7.18
C TYR A 67 -4.89 4.10 7.60
N PRO A 68 -5.73 4.56 8.55
CA PRO A 68 -6.94 3.81 8.92
C PRO A 68 -7.90 3.60 7.75
N ALA A 69 -8.13 4.66 6.95
CA ALA A 69 -9.00 4.58 5.78
C ALA A 69 -8.40 3.72 4.67
N LEU A 70 -7.09 3.84 4.42
CA LEU A 70 -6.34 2.99 3.50
C LEU A 70 -6.47 1.52 3.91
N GLN A 71 -6.23 1.19 5.17
CA GLN A 71 -6.31 -0.18 5.69
C GLN A 71 -7.70 -0.77 5.43
N THR A 72 -8.76 -0.07 5.84
CA THR A 72 -10.14 -0.53 5.64
C THR A 72 -10.43 -0.78 4.16
N ARG A 73 -10.05 0.15 3.28
CA ARG A 73 -10.34 0.03 1.86
C ARG A 73 -9.53 -1.07 1.18
N LEU A 74 -8.24 -1.16 1.48
CA LEU A 74 -7.34 -2.18 0.96
C LEU A 74 -7.87 -3.56 1.31
N THR A 75 -8.19 -3.81 2.59
CA THR A 75 -8.75 -5.10 3.01
C THR A 75 -10.06 -5.42 2.31
N ALA A 76 -10.94 -4.43 2.09
CA ALA A 76 -12.19 -4.64 1.37
C ALA A 76 -12.02 -4.95 -0.14
N LEU A 77 -10.91 -4.52 -0.75
CA LEU A 77 -10.62 -4.76 -2.16
C LEU A 77 -9.76 -6.00 -2.42
N HIS A 78 -9.08 -6.51 -1.38
CA HIS A 78 -8.04 -7.51 -1.51
C HIS A 78 -8.62 -8.90 -1.80
N PRO A 79 -8.01 -9.69 -2.71
CA PRO A 79 -8.45 -11.07 -2.98
C PRO A 79 -8.25 -12.02 -1.79
N TYR A 80 -7.19 -11.80 -1.00
CA TYR A 80 -6.93 -12.58 0.20
C TYR A 80 -7.81 -12.15 1.37
N GLU A 81 -8.27 -13.13 2.15
CA GLU A 81 -8.99 -12.90 3.41
C GLU A 81 -8.13 -12.15 4.44
N LEU A 82 -6.83 -12.47 4.49
CA LEU A 82 -5.84 -11.83 5.35
C LEU A 82 -4.68 -11.30 4.50
N PRO A 83 -4.77 -10.09 3.93
CA PRO A 83 -3.65 -9.49 3.22
C PRO A 83 -2.51 -9.11 4.17
N GLU A 84 -1.28 -9.19 3.67
CA GLU A 84 -0.17 -8.47 4.28
C GLU A 84 -0.44 -6.97 4.18
N LEU A 85 -0.31 -6.24 5.29
CA LEU A 85 -0.23 -4.78 5.27
C LEU A 85 0.64 -4.31 6.43
N ILE A 86 1.84 -3.83 6.12
CA ILE A 86 2.77 -3.28 7.10
C ILE A 86 3.16 -1.86 6.68
N ALA A 87 3.34 -0.95 7.64
CA ALA A 87 3.72 0.43 7.36
C ALA A 87 5.05 0.77 8.02
N VAL A 88 5.93 1.43 7.26
CA VAL A 88 7.18 1.99 7.74
C VAL A 88 7.11 3.50 7.64
N GLU A 89 7.37 4.19 8.74
CA GLU A 89 7.41 5.65 8.76
C GLU A 89 8.74 6.17 8.21
N SER A 90 8.69 7.18 7.35
CA SER A 90 9.89 7.83 6.85
C SER A 90 10.57 8.66 7.94
N ALA A 91 11.86 8.44 8.18
CA ALA A 91 12.63 9.29 9.09
C ALA A 91 12.85 10.71 8.54
N THR A 92 12.94 10.85 7.22
CA THR A 92 13.05 12.12 6.49
C THR A 92 12.65 11.94 5.03
N GLY A 93 12.51 13.03 4.29
CA GLY A 93 12.23 13.05 2.87
C GLY A 93 12.35 14.45 2.29
N LEU A 94 12.30 14.56 0.95
CA LEU A 94 12.26 15.86 0.28
C LEU A 94 10.98 16.61 0.71
N PRO A 95 11.06 17.80 1.35
CA PRO A 95 9.88 18.46 1.91
C PRO A 95 8.76 18.69 0.89
N ALA A 96 9.11 19.07 -0.33
CA ALA A 96 8.13 19.26 -1.41
C ALA A 96 7.39 17.96 -1.78
N TYR A 97 8.07 16.80 -1.75
CA TYR A 97 7.45 15.51 -2.02
C TYR A 97 6.52 15.08 -0.88
N LEU A 98 6.93 15.28 0.37
CA LEU A 98 6.08 14.98 1.53
C LEU A 98 4.84 15.88 1.56
N HIS A 99 4.95 17.13 1.09
CA HIS A 99 3.81 18.03 0.94
C HIS A 99 2.85 17.52 -0.13
N TRP A 100 3.40 17.15 -1.29
CA TRP A 100 2.62 16.54 -2.35
C TRP A 100 1.89 15.26 -1.90
N VAL A 101 2.52 14.41 -1.08
CA VAL A 101 1.86 13.23 -0.50
C VAL A 101 0.69 13.63 0.39
N ALA A 102 0.88 14.62 1.26
CA ALA A 102 -0.19 15.11 2.13
C ALA A 102 -1.36 15.72 1.32
N ASP A 103 -1.07 16.53 0.30
CA ASP A 103 -2.10 17.20 -0.51
C ASP A 103 -2.92 16.22 -1.36
N ASN A 104 -2.26 15.20 -1.91
CA ASN A 104 -2.92 14.20 -2.77
C ASN A 104 -3.61 13.07 -1.98
N THR A 105 -3.59 13.13 -0.65
CA THR A 105 -4.29 12.17 0.22
C THR A 105 -5.35 12.80 1.10
N ARG A 106 -5.59 14.11 0.95
CA ARG A 106 -6.70 14.82 1.61
C ARG A 106 -7.97 14.70 0.76
N PRO A 107 -9.15 14.50 1.37
CA PRO A 107 -10.42 14.65 0.67
C PRO A 107 -10.49 16.02 -0.02
N VAL A 108 -11.08 16.07 -1.21
CA VAL A 108 -11.45 17.35 -1.83
C VAL A 108 -12.72 17.83 -1.11
N GLU A 109 -12.71 19.07 -0.63
CA GLU A 109 -13.94 19.76 -0.20
C GLU A 109 -14.90 19.98 -1.37
#